data_AF-A0A7Y2Y1H8-F1
#
_entry.id   AF-A0A7Y2Y1H8-F1
#
_cell.length_a   1.000
_cell.length_b   1.000
_cell.length_c   1.000
_cell.angle_alpha   90.00
_cell.angle_beta   90.00
_cell.angle_gamma   90.00
#
_symmetry.space_group_name_H-M   'P 1'
#
loop_
_entity.id
_entity.type
_entity.pdbx_description
1 polymer ?
#
loop_
_entity_poly.entity_id
_entity_poly.type
_entity_poly.pdbx_seq_one_letter_code
_entity_poly.pdbx_strand_id
1 'polypeptide(L)'
;MKKFLTFITGLLCLTATAQNIDDVLRYSTENLQGTARFQGMAGAFGALGGDMSALNINPAGSSVFANSLFTITGANYHQNNESTYFGSLGSEVRNSVDINQLGGVFVFNSRNSNSPWQKIALAINYDMARNFDNEVYTFGSSNQGVDNYFLNFANGVPFGPLQIQDGEFIEEAYLDIGANLGFREQQAFLGYYGGIIDPVDESDNNNTAYVSNAQYNTVDQEYFKRTNGYNSKLTMNFSGQYQQNLFI
;
A
#
# COMPACT_ATOMS: atom_id res chain seq x y z
N MET A 1 -35.76 -10.89 -12.02
CA MET A 1 -34.65 -10.07 -12.55
C MET A 1 -34.27 -8.93 -11.61
N LYS A 2 -35.17 -7.96 -11.30
CA LYS A 2 -34.84 -6.82 -10.43
C LYS A 2 -34.29 -7.21 -9.04
N LYS A 3 -34.94 -8.15 -8.33
CA LYS A 3 -34.49 -8.65 -7.01
C LYS A 3 -33.11 -9.33 -7.03
N PHE A 4 -32.77 -9.97 -8.15
CA PHE A 4 -31.48 -10.67 -8.32
C PHE A 4 -30.34 -9.68 -8.55
N LEU A 5 -30.61 -8.63 -9.33
CA LEU A 5 -29.69 -7.50 -9.50
C LEU A 5 -29.45 -6.77 -8.16
N THR A 6 -30.49 -6.53 -7.37
CA THR A 6 -30.33 -5.89 -6.05
C THR A 6 -29.47 -6.73 -5.10
N PHE A 7 -29.64 -8.05 -5.12
CA PHE A 7 -28.83 -8.98 -4.31
C PHE A 7 -27.36 -9.02 -4.75
N ILE A 8 -27.09 -9.05 -6.06
CA ILE A 8 -25.73 -8.99 -6.61
C ILE A 8 -25.05 -7.66 -6.26
N THR A 9 -25.76 -6.53 -6.41
CA THR A 9 -25.22 -5.22 -6.03
C THR A 9 -24.95 -5.14 -4.53
N GLY A 10 -25.85 -5.68 -3.68
CA GLY A 10 -25.63 -5.76 -2.24
C GLY A 10 -24.40 -6.59 -1.87
N LEU A 11 -24.18 -7.73 -2.53
CA LEU A 11 -22.97 -8.55 -2.31
C LEU A 11 -21.68 -7.83 -2.72
N LEU A 12 -21.70 -7.08 -3.83
CA LEU A 12 -20.54 -6.30 -4.29
C LEU A 12 -20.17 -5.20 -3.29
N CYS A 13 -21.17 -4.58 -2.64
CA CYS A 13 -20.92 -3.58 -1.60
C CYS A 13 -20.27 -4.16 -0.34
N LEU A 14 -20.49 -5.44 -0.01
CA LEU A 14 -19.82 -6.09 1.13
C LEU A 14 -18.31 -6.26 0.93
N THR A 15 -17.83 -6.19 -0.32
CA THR A 15 -16.40 -6.30 -0.67
C THR A 15 -15.73 -4.96 -0.93
N ALA A 16 -16.47 -3.85 -0.85
CA ALA A 16 -15.90 -2.53 -1.09
C ALA A 16 -15.04 -2.11 0.10
N THR A 17 -13.72 -2.10 -0.09
CA THR A 17 -12.79 -1.45 0.84
C THR A 17 -12.65 0.03 0.46
N ALA A 18 -12.66 0.91 1.46
CA ALA A 18 -12.29 2.30 1.24
C ALA A 18 -10.80 2.36 0.88
N GLN A 19 -10.47 2.99 -0.24
CA GLN A 19 -9.09 3.31 -0.62
C GLN A 19 -8.76 4.69 -0.10
N ASN A 20 -7.55 4.87 0.42
CA ASN A 20 -7.07 6.20 0.79
C ASN A 20 -6.14 6.77 -0.30
N ILE A 21 -5.78 8.05 -0.16
CA ILE A 21 -4.87 8.70 -1.11
C ILE A 21 -3.47 8.04 -1.12
N ASP A 22 -3.05 7.46 0.01
CA ASP A 22 -1.77 6.76 0.12
C ASP A 22 -1.75 5.47 -0.71
N ASP A 23 -2.88 4.76 -0.82
CA ASP A 23 -3.02 3.57 -1.65
C ASP A 23 -2.91 3.93 -3.13
N VAL A 24 -3.56 5.01 -3.55
CA VAL A 24 -3.44 5.53 -4.92
C VAL A 24 -1.99 5.88 -5.26
N LEU A 25 -1.28 6.55 -4.35
CA LEU A 25 0.13 6.87 -4.55
C LEU A 25 1.01 5.61 -4.56
N ARG A 26 0.73 4.64 -3.68
CA ARG A 26 1.48 3.38 -3.56
C ARG A 26 1.38 2.55 -4.84
N TYR A 27 0.21 2.51 -5.48
CA TYR A 27 -0.01 1.73 -6.70
C TYR A 27 0.30 2.49 -7.99
N SER A 28 0.35 3.82 -7.97
CA SER A 28 0.68 4.64 -9.15
C SER A 28 2.18 4.69 -9.47
N THR A 29 3.03 4.23 -8.55
CA THR A 29 4.48 4.31 -8.68
C THR A 29 5.08 2.92 -8.88
N GLU A 30 5.90 2.77 -9.91
CA GLU A 30 6.59 1.52 -10.27
C GLU A 30 8.08 1.60 -9.91
N ASN A 31 8.68 0.46 -9.59
CA ASN A 31 10.13 0.36 -9.41
C ASN A 31 10.76 0.00 -10.77
N LEU A 32 12.04 0.35 -10.97
CA LEU A 32 12.77 -0.11 -12.15
C LEU A 32 13.08 -1.61 -12.02
N GLN A 33 12.16 -2.44 -12.52
CA GLN A 33 12.22 -3.89 -12.47
C GLN A 33 12.18 -4.50 -13.85
N GLY A 34 12.76 -5.69 -13.97
CA GLY A 34 12.75 -6.47 -15.20
C GLY A 34 13.97 -7.35 -15.33
N THR A 35 14.34 -7.67 -16.57
CA THR A 35 15.58 -8.39 -16.86
C THR A 35 16.80 -7.61 -16.37
N ALA A 36 17.90 -8.32 -16.09
CA ALA A 36 19.17 -7.69 -15.72
C ALA A 36 19.67 -6.71 -16.81
N ARG A 37 19.40 -7.02 -18.09
CA ARG A 37 19.72 -6.14 -19.22
C ARG A 37 18.88 -4.86 -19.19
N PHE A 38 17.57 -4.99 -18.94
CA PHE A 38 16.65 -3.86 -18.83
C PHE A 38 17.02 -2.93 -17.67
N GLN A 39 17.25 -3.48 -16.49
CA GLN A 39 17.67 -2.72 -15.31
C GLN A 39 19.06 -2.10 -15.47
N GLY A 40 20.02 -2.83 -16.05
CA GLY A 40 21.38 -2.32 -16.29
C GLY A 40 21.43 -1.10 -17.21
N MET A 41 20.41 -0.91 -18.06
CA MET A 41 20.24 0.28 -18.91
C MET A 41 19.28 1.31 -18.31
N ALA A 42 18.98 1.23 -17.02
CA ALA A 42 18.03 2.12 -16.34
C ALA A 42 16.62 2.15 -16.97
N GLY A 43 16.21 1.07 -17.66
CA GLY A 43 14.92 1.01 -18.37
C GLY A 43 14.88 1.74 -19.72
N ALA A 44 16.02 2.20 -20.23
CA ALA A 44 16.14 2.91 -21.50
C ALA A 44 15.99 2.02 -22.75
N PHE A 45 14.88 1.26 -22.83
CA PHE A 45 14.60 0.29 -23.88
C PHE A 45 13.46 0.67 -24.83
N GLY A 46 12.92 1.89 -24.73
CA GLY A 46 11.79 2.33 -25.56
C GLY A 46 12.04 2.25 -27.08
N ALA A 47 13.27 2.49 -27.53
CA ALA A 47 13.64 2.46 -28.96
C ALA A 47 14.38 1.19 -29.41
N LEU A 48 15.01 0.46 -28.48
CA LEU A 48 15.93 -0.63 -28.83
C LEU A 48 15.24 -2.00 -28.96
N GLY A 49 14.14 -2.24 -28.23
CA GLY A 49 13.43 -3.52 -28.22
C GLY A 49 14.31 -4.73 -27.86
N GLY A 50 13.88 -5.94 -28.24
CA GLY A 50 14.71 -7.15 -28.13
C GLY A 50 15.05 -7.59 -26.68
N ASP A 51 14.26 -7.15 -25.71
CA ASP A 51 14.31 -7.55 -24.31
C ASP A 51 12.87 -7.78 -23.80
N MET A 52 12.67 -8.73 -22.88
CA MET A 52 11.32 -9.11 -22.44
C MET A 52 10.63 -8.00 -21.67
N SER A 53 11.34 -7.32 -20.76
CA SER A 53 10.77 -6.24 -19.96
C SER A 53 10.57 -4.96 -20.78
N ALA A 54 11.33 -4.79 -21.87
CA ALA A 54 11.11 -3.72 -22.84
C ALA A 54 9.72 -3.76 -23.50
N LEU A 55 9.09 -4.93 -23.58
CA LEU A 55 7.76 -5.09 -24.17
C LEU A 55 6.67 -4.35 -23.39
N ASN A 56 6.91 -4.08 -22.10
CA ASN A 56 6.02 -3.27 -21.27
C ASN A 56 6.00 -1.79 -21.66
N ILE A 57 7.05 -1.31 -22.33
CA ILE A 57 7.21 0.06 -22.80
C ILE A 57 6.86 0.15 -24.28
N ASN A 58 7.45 -0.71 -25.11
CA ASN A 58 7.24 -0.73 -26.56
C ASN A 58 6.99 -2.17 -27.06
N PRO A 59 5.71 -2.55 -27.25
CA PRO A 59 5.34 -3.88 -27.69
C PRO A 59 5.87 -4.26 -29.10
N ALA A 60 6.04 -3.29 -30.01
CA ALA A 60 6.62 -3.53 -31.34
C ALA A 60 8.07 -4.03 -31.25
N GLY A 61 8.74 -3.79 -30.10
CA GLY A 61 10.06 -4.32 -29.78
C GLY A 61 10.16 -5.85 -29.78
N SER A 62 9.04 -6.60 -29.75
CA SER A 62 9.07 -8.06 -29.87
C SER A 62 9.49 -8.52 -31.27
N SER A 63 9.19 -7.74 -32.31
CA SER A 63 9.72 -7.96 -33.66
C SER A 63 11.17 -7.52 -33.82
N VAL A 64 11.86 -7.07 -32.76
CA VAL A 64 13.31 -6.86 -32.81
C VAL A 64 14.06 -8.14 -32.41
N PHE A 65 13.42 -9.08 -31.71
CA PHE A 65 14.05 -10.36 -31.38
C PHE A 65 14.46 -11.10 -32.66
N ALA A 66 15.69 -11.60 -32.65
CA ALA A 66 16.25 -12.37 -33.76
C ALA A 66 15.78 -13.83 -33.74
N ASN A 67 15.61 -14.39 -32.54
CA ASN A 67 15.27 -15.78 -32.30
C ASN A 67 14.18 -15.89 -31.23
N SER A 68 13.48 -17.02 -31.23
CA SER A 68 12.63 -17.39 -30.09
C SER A 68 13.49 -17.55 -28.83
N LEU A 69 13.04 -16.98 -27.71
CA LEU A 69 13.75 -16.97 -26.44
C LEU A 69 12.78 -17.20 -25.29
N PHE A 70 13.26 -17.84 -24.24
CA PHE A 70 12.61 -17.88 -22.94
C PHE A 70 13.58 -17.30 -21.90
N THR A 71 13.07 -16.45 -21.02
CA THR A 71 13.85 -15.72 -20.01
C THR A 71 13.20 -15.83 -18.65
N ILE A 72 14.03 -16.07 -17.63
CA ILE A 72 13.68 -15.94 -16.21
C ILE A 72 14.72 -15.01 -15.59
N THR A 73 14.27 -14.04 -14.81
CA THR A 73 15.15 -13.16 -14.03
C THR A 73 14.75 -13.24 -12.56
N GLY A 74 15.75 -13.35 -11.70
CA GLY A 74 15.61 -13.16 -10.26
C GLY A 74 16.27 -11.85 -9.83
N ALA A 75 15.68 -11.18 -8.85
CA ALA A 75 16.20 -9.96 -8.26
C ALA A 75 16.35 -10.13 -6.75
N ASN A 76 17.37 -9.51 -6.19
CA ASN A 76 17.51 -9.33 -4.75
C ASN A 76 17.01 -7.94 -4.36
N TYR A 77 16.06 -7.88 -3.43
CA TYR A 77 15.55 -6.65 -2.85
C TYR A 77 16.20 -6.47 -1.49
N HIS A 78 17.03 -5.44 -1.39
CA HIS A 78 17.65 -5.02 -0.14
C HIS A 78 16.97 -3.73 0.32
N GLN A 79 16.38 -3.77 1.50
CA GLN A 79 15.77 -2.60 2.12
C GLN A 79 16.34 -2.41 3.53
N ASN A 80 16.85 -1.21 3.80
CA ASN A 80 17.27 -0.77 5.13
C ASN A 80 16.36 0.39 5.54
N ASN A 81 15.61 0.22 6.62
CA ASN A 81 14.79 1.27 7.21
C ASN A 81 15.37 1.67 8.55
N GLU A 82 15.59 2.96 8.71
CA GLU A 82 15.96 3.57 9.98
C GLU A 82 14.78 4.39 10.47
N SER A 83 14.46 4.27 11.76
CA SER A 83 13.42 5.04 12.40
C SER A 83 13.90 5.54 13.76
N THR A 84 13.55 6.78 14.09
CA THR A 84 13.96 7.40 15.34
C THR A 84 12.73 7.72 16.17
N TYR A 85 12.74 7.31 17.44
CA TYR A 85 11.69 7.62 18.39
C TYR A 85 12.29 7.98 19.75
N PHE A 86 11.99 9.18 20.25
CA PHE A 86 12.53 9.69 21.52
C PHE A 86 14.06 9.52 21.67
N GLY A 87 14.80 9.74 20.57
CA GLY A 87 16.26 9.61 20.54
C GLY A 87 16.80 8.18 20.44
N SER A 88 15.94 7.17 20.46
CA SER A 88 16.30 5.78 20.16
C SER A 88 16.25 5.55 18.65
N LEU A 89 17.29 4.92 18.09
CA LEU A 89 17.39 4.58 16.67
C LEU A 89 17.09 3.09 16.48
N GLY A 90 15.99 2.78 15.82
CA GLY A 90 15.68 1.45 15.31
C GLY A 90 16.15 1.31 13.86
N SER A 91 16.79 0.19 13.54
CA SER A 91 17.19 -0.16 12.17
C SER A 91 16.72 -1.57 11.86
N GLU A 92 16.04 -1.71 10.72
CA GLU A 92 15.59 -2.99 10.19
C GLU A 92 16.09 -3.19 8.77
N VAL A 93 16.73 -4.35 8.56
CA VAL A 93 17.29 -4.74 7.27
C VAL A 93 16.57 -5.97 6.76
N ARG A 94 15.88 -5.81 5.63
CA ARG A 94 15.21 -6.89 4.92
C ARG A 94 15.95 -7.21 3.62
N ASN A 95 16.19 -8.49 3.40
CA ASN A 95 16.71 -9.03 2.15
C ASN A 95 15.75 -10.10 1.63
N SER A 96 15.20 -9.92 0.44
CA SER A 96 14.43 -10.96 -0.26
C SER A 96 15.05 -11.26 -1.62
N VAL A 97 14.87 -12.49 -2.09
CA VAL A 97 15.23 -12.88 -3.45
C VAL A 97 13.97 -13.43 -4.10
N ASP A 98 13.51 -12.78 -5.16
CA ASP A 98 12.27 -13.14 -5.82
C ASP A 98 12.49 -13.25 -7.33
N ILE A 99 11.68 -14.09 -8.00
CA ILE A 99 11.62 -14.11 -9.46
C ILE A 99 10.78 -12.91 -9.89
N ASN A 100 11.46 -11.91 -10.44
CA ASN A 100 10.84 -10.63 -10.79
C ASN A 100 10.41 -10.58 -12.25
N GLN A 101 10.92 -11.47 -13.11
CA GLN A 101 10.54 -11.52 -14.52
C GLN A 101 10.50 -12.97 -15.04
N LEU A 102 9.48 -13.29 -15.83
CA LEU A 102 9.37 -14.54 -16.57
C LEU A 102 8.69 -14.27 -17.92
N GLY A 103 9.29 -14.69 -19.02
CA GLY A 103 8.74 -14.37 -20.33
C GLY A 103 9.31 -15.22 -21.45
N GLY A 104 8.62 -15.20 -22.58
CA GLY A 104 9.04 -15.86 -23.79
C GLY A 104 8.55 -15.16 -25.03
N VAL A 105 9.33 -15.27 -26.10
CA VAL A 105 8.99 -14.81 -27.45
C VAL A 105 9.15 -15.96 -28.43
N PHE A 106 8.20 -16.09 -29.34
CA PHE A 106 8.24 -16.98 -30.49
C PHE A 106 8.37 -16.13 -31.74
N VAL A 107 9.45 -16.33 -32.49
CA VAL A 107 9.77 -15.57 -33.69
C VAL A 107 9.58 -16.45 -34.92
N PHE A 108 8.78 -15.97 -35.87
CA PHE A 108 8.48 -16.62 -37.14
C PHE A 108 8.96 -15.75 -38.29
N ASN A 109 9.99 -16.21 -39.01
CA ASN A 109 10.50 -15.52 -40.20
C ASN A 109 9.80 -16.04 -41.46
N SER A 110 9.51 -15.15 -42.40
CA SER A 110 8.99 -15.51 -43.72
C SER A 110 10.03 -16.32 -44.49
N ARG A 111 9.60 -17.43 -45.09
CA ARG A 111 10.42 -18.20 -46.04
C ARG A 111 10.32 -17.67 -47.47
N ASN A 112 9.35 -16.79 -47.74
CA ASN A 112 9.15 -16.17 -49.04
C ASN A 112 9.79 -14.79 -49.05
N SER A 113 10.83 -14.60 -49.87
CA SER A 113 11.55 -13.33 -50.03
C SER A 113 10.67 -12.19 -50.55
N ASN A 114 9.59 -12.52 -51.27
CA ASN A 114 8.65 -11.53 -51.82
C ASN A 114 7.50 -11.20 -50.87
N SER A 115 7.43 -11.83 -49.68
CA SER A 115 6.41 -11.50 -48.69
C SER A 115 6.65 -10.09 -48.15
N PRO A 116 5.64 -9.21 -48.12
CA PRO A 116 5.81 -7.92 -47.49
C PRO A 116 5.91 -8.06 -45.96
N TRP A 117 5.44 -9.15 -45.36
CA TRP A 117 5.68 -9.47 -43.94
C TRP A 117 6.91 -10.37 -43.84
N GLN A 118 7.99 -9.83 -43.26
CA GLN A 118 9.27 -10.52 -43.16
C GLN A 118 9.38 -11.33 -41.87
N LYS A 119 8.76 -10.86 -40.79
CA LYS A 119 8.81 -11.49 -39.47
C LYS A 119 7.53 -11.26 -38.70
N ILE A 120 7.15 -12.22 -37.87
CA ILE A 120 6.05 -12.13 -36.91
C ILE A 120 6.60 -12.61 -35.56
N ALA A 121 6.27 -11.92 -34.48
CA ALA A 121 6.62 -12.29 -33.13
C ALA A 121 5.37 -12.39 -32.24
N LEU A 122 5.33 -13.44 -31.42
CA LEU A 122 4.34 -13.64 -30.37
C LEU A 122 5.10 -13.67 -29.04
N ALA A 123 4.76 -12.79 -28.11
CA ALA A 123 5.43 -12.70 -26.83
C ALA A 123 4.44 -12.72 -25.66
N ILE A 124 4.87 -13.35 -24.57
CA ILE A 124 4.25 -13.26 -23.26
C ILE A 124 5.32 -12.91 -22.25
N ASN A 125 5.03 -11.96 -21.38
CA ASN A 125 5.97 -11.49 -20.39
C ASN A 125 5.25 -11.11 -19.10
N TYR A 126 5.77 -11.61 -17.98
CA TYR A 126 5.39 -11.24 -16.64
C TYR A 126 6.56 -10.47 -16.02
N ASP A 127 6.29 -9.28 -15.49
CA ASP A 127 7.23 -8.49 -14.70
C ASP A 127 6.59 -8.09 -13.37
N MET A 128 7.35 -8.12 -12.29
CA MET A 128 7.00 -7.48 -11.03
C MET A 128 7.20 -5.97 -11.17
N ALA A 129 6.13 -5.20 -11.22
CA ALA A 129 6.20 -3.73 -11.28
C ALA A 129 6.66 -3.14 -9.94
N ARG A 130 6.19 -3.71 -8.82
CA ARG A 130 6.56 -3.24 -7.48
C ARG A 130 6.59 -4.36 -6.45
N ASN A 131 7.58 -4.31 -5.58
CA ASN A 131 7.65 -5.09 -4.35
C ASN A 131 7.20 -4.19 -3.18
N PHE A 132 6.25 -4.66 -2.37
CA PHE A 132 5.74 -3.97 -1.17
C PHE A 132 6.22 -4.61 0.13
N ASP A 133 7.03 -5.65 0.06
CA ASP A 133 7.64 -6.27 1.22
C ASP A 133 8.51 -5.24 1.95
N ASN A 134 8.14 -4.93 3.19
CA ASN A 134 8.84 -3.97 4.01
C ASN A 134 8.69 -4.32 5.49
N GLU A 135 9.70 -3.96 6.28
CA GLU A 135 9.72 -4.11 7.73
C GLU A 135 10.25 -2.83 8.38
N VAL A 136 9.47 -2.25 9.27
CA VAL A 136 9.86 -1.09 10.06
C VAL A 136 9.64 -1.43 11.52
N TYR A 137 10.70 -1.33 12.30
CA TYR A 137 10.66 -1.44 13.75
C TYR A 137 11.11 -0.11 14.35
N THR A 138 10.28 0.41 15.24
CA THR A 138 10.51 1.66 15.95
C THR A 138 10.34 1.38 17.42
N PHE A 139 11.28 1.80 18.25
CA PHE A 139 11.19 1.64 19.69
C PHE A 139 11.78 2.85 20.40
N GLY A 140 11.40 3.05 21.65
CA GLY A 140 12.01 4.04 22.53
C GLY A 140 11.21 4.24 23.81
N SER A 141 11.86 4.87 24.79
CA SER A 141 11.21 5.27 26.04
C SER A 141 10.70 6.71 25.91
N SER A 142 9.40 6.89 26.07
CA SER A 142 8.70 8.17 25.92
C SER A 142 8.18 8.64 27.26
N ASN A 143 8.13 9.96 27.47
CA ASN A 143 7.38 10.54 28.60
C ASN A 143 5.90 10.79 28.23
N GLN A 144 5.44 10.29 27.08
CA GLN A 144 4.08 10.37 26.59
C GLN A 144 3.49 8.97 26.45
N GLY A 145 2.36 8.72 27.11
CA GLY A 145 1.63 7.47 27.09
C GLY A 145 0.29 7.58 26.37
N VAL A 146 -0.51 6.52 26.47
CA VAL A 146 -1.86 6.47 25.90
C VAL A 146 -2.81 7.48 26.57
N ASP A 147 -2.55 7.83 27.82
CA ASP A 147 -3.26 8.87 28.55
C ASP A 147 -3.14 10.25 27.89
N ASN A 148 -1.98 10.59 27.34
CA ASN A 148 -1.82 11.85 26.61
C ASN A 148 -2.71 11.91 25.36
N TYR A 149 -2.99 10.78 24.71
CA TYR A 149 -3.95 10.73 23.59
C TYR A 149 -5.33 11.19 24.06
N PHE A 150 -5.85 10.59 25.13
CA PHE A 150 -7.17 10.93 25.66
C PHE A 150 -7.23 12.33 26.27
N LEU A 151 -6.19 12.74 27.01
CA LEU A 151 -6.09 14.10 27.57
C LEU A 151 -6.13 15.18 26.50
N ASN A 152 -5.46 14.98 25.36
CA ASN A 152 -5.45 15.96 24.27
C ASN A 152 -6.84 16.15 23.66
N PHE A 153 -7.65 15.10 23.58
CA PHE A 153 -9.04 15.22 23.12
C PHE A 153 -9.95 15.82 24.19
N ALA A 154 -9.80 15.39 25.45
CA ALA A 154 -10.68 15.79 26.55
C ALA A 154 -10.49 17.23 27.02
N ASN A 155 -9.26 17.74 27.08
CA ASN A 155 -9.03 19.13 27.51
C ASN A 155 -9.77 20.11 26.60
N GLY A 156 -10.63 20.94 27.20
CA GLY A 156 -11.52 21.87 26.50
C GLY A 156 -12.92 21.32 26.15
N VAL A 157 -13.19 20.05 26.43
CA VAL A 157 -14.53 19.44 26.29
C VAL A 157 -15.28 19.54 27.62
N PRO A 158 -16.48 20.16 27.67
CA PRO A 158 -17.29 20.18 28.89
C PRO A 158 -17.65 18.76 29.36
N PHE A 159 -17.55 18.51 30.66
CA PHE A 159 -17.78 17.18 31.24
C PHE A 159 -19.24 16.73 31.20
N GLY A 160 -20.19 17.65 31.39
CA GLY A 160 -21.63 17.33 31.45
C GLY A 160 -22.15 16.55 30.24
N PRO A 161 -21.89 16.99 28.99
CA PRO A 161 -22.27 16.25 27.79
C PRO A 161 -21.64 14.86 27.63
N LEU A 162 -20.60 14.52 28.41
CA LEU A 162 -19.98 13.20 28.39
C LEU A 162 -20.63 12.24 29.40
N GLN A 163 -21.55 12.70 30.25
CA GLN A 163 -22.19 11.85 31.26
C GLN A 163 -23.26 10.96 30.63
N ILE A 164 -23.24 9.68 31.01
CA ILE A 164 -24.32 8.72 30.69
C ILE A 164 -25.63 9.19 31.33
N GLN A 165 -26.71 9.18 30.55
CA GLN A 165 -28.04 9.57 31.01
C GLN A 165 -28.74 8.43 31.79
N ASP A 166 -29.76 8.78 32.58
CA ASP A 166 -30.51 7.80 33.36
C ASP A 166 -31.16 6.73 32.46
N GLY A 167 -30.72 5.48 32.65
CA GLY A 167 -31.22 4.32 31.91
C GLY A 167 -30.57 4.08 30.54
N GLU A 168 -29.57 4.87 30.17
CA GLU A 168 -28.76 4.70 28.95
C GLU A 168 -27.61 3.71 29.19
N PHE A 169 -27.34 2.84 28.19
CA PHE A 169 -26.14 1.98 28.24
C PHE A 169 -24.88 2.76 27.81
N ILE A 170 -23.72 2.37 28.33
CA ILE A 170 -22.44 3.01 27.99
C ILE A 170 -22.14 2.97 26.48
N GLU A 171 -22.54 1.89 25.80
CA GLU A 171 -22.38 1.75 24.35
C GLU A 171 -23.32 2.69 23.57
N GLU A 172 -24.53 2.93 24.09
CA GLU A 172 -25.49 3.87 23.49
C GLU A 172 -24.97 5.30 23.62
N ALA A 173 -24.52 5.69 24.82
CA ALA A 173 -23.91 6.99 25.07
C ALA A 173 -22.68 7.23 24.16
N TYR A 174 -21.81 6.22 24.01
CA TYR A 174 -20.63 6.32 23.15
C TYR A 174 -21.00 6.58 21.68
N LEU A 175 -22.04 5.91 21.18
CA LEU A 175 -22.52 6.10 19.80
C LEU A 175 -23.24 7.44 19.64
N ASP A 176 -24.06 7.85 20.60
CA ASP A 176 -24.80 9.12 20.59
C ASP A 176 -23.85 10.31 20.62
N ILE A 177 -22.88 10.31 21.54
CA ILE A 177 -21.83 11.34 21.63
C ILE A 177 -21.04 11.43 20.32
N GLY A 178 -20.64 10.29 19.74
CA GLY A 178 -19.95 10.27 18.47
C GLY A 178 -20.77 10.85 17.32
N ALA A 179 -22.07 10.62 17.31
CA ALA A 179 -22.99 11.09 16.27
C ALA A 179 -23.36 12.57 16.43
N ASN A 180 -23.60 13.04 17.66
CA ASN A 180 -24.15 14.36 17.96
C ASN A 180 -23.09 15.41 18.31
N LEU A 181 -22.02 15.01 19.01
CA LEU A 181 -20.98 15.92 19.48
C LEU A 181 -19.71 15.81 18.63
N GLY A 182 -19.35 14.58 18.26
CA GLY A 182 -18.27 14.30 17.32
C GLY A 182 -17.15 13.45 17.90
N PHE A 183 -16.12 13.24 17.08
CA PHE A 183 -15.02 12.33 17.38
C PHE A 183 -14.22 12.72 18.63
N ARG A 184 -14.03 14.02 18.87
CA ARG A 184 -13.24 14.52 19.99
C ARG A 184 -13.90 14.18 21.32
N GLU A 185 -15.18 14.48 21.45
CA GLU A 185 -16.00 14.22 22.63
C GLU A 185 -16.13 12.71 22.85
N GLN A 186 -16.24 11.94 21.77
CA GLN A 186 -16.23 10.49 21.82
C GLN A 186 -14.90 9.91 22.36
N GLN A 187 -13.74 10.49 22.00
CA GLN A 187 -12.47 10.09 22.59
C GLN A 187 -12.38 10.50 24.06
N ALA A 188 -12.85 11.69 24.43
CA ALA A 188 -12.89 12.14 25.82
C ALA A 188 -13.74 11.20 26.70
N PHE A 189 -14.92 10.81 26.21
CA PHE A 189 -15.80 9.81 26.84
C PHE A 189 -15.08 8.48 27.05
N LEU A 190 -14.41 7.97 26.01
CA LEU A 190 -13.69 6.69 26.08
C LEU A 190 -12.53 6.75 27.08
N GLY A 191 -11.83 7.88 27.14
CA GLY A 191 -10.77 8.11 28.12
C GLY A 191 -11.27 8.10 29.55
N TYR A 192 -12.39 8.77 29.81
CA TYR A 192 -13.01 8.86 31.14
C TYR A 192 -13.58 7.51 31.59
N TYR A 193 -14.50 6.94 30.83
CA TYR A 193 -15.09 5.64 31.20
C TYR A 193 -14.11 4.46 31.07
N GLY A 194 -13.02 4.63 30.33
CA GLY A 194 -11.89 3.71 30.33
C GLY A 194 -10.97 3.83 31.55
N GLY A 195 -11.19 4.82 32.42
CA GLY A 195 -10.42 5.07 33.64
C GLY A 195 -9.02 5.64 33.42
N ILE A 196 -8.74 6.15 32.22
CA ILE A 196 -7.41 6.65 31.84
C ILE A 196 -7.24 8.11 32.27
N ILE A 197 -8.32 8.89 32.22
CA ILE A 197 -8.37 10.29 32.59
C ILE A 197 -9.57 10.58 33.48
N ASP A 198 -9.46 11.56 34.36
CA ASP A 198 -10.58 12.07 35.16
C ASP A 198 -10.73 13.58 34.94
N PRO A 199 -11.97 14.13 35.00
CA PRO A 199 -12.15 15.57 35.08
C PRO A 199 -11.58 16.09 36.41
N VAL A 200 -11.06 17.33 36.42
CA VAL A 200 -10.55 17.96 37.65
C VAL A 200 -11.65 18.13 38.69
N ASP A 201 -12.89 18.39 38.24
CA ASP A 201 -14.08 18.44 39.07
C ASP A 201 -15.21 17.64 38.42
N GLU A 202 -15.51 16.45 38.96
CA GLU A 202 -16.61 15.59 38.51
C GLU A 202 -18.00 16.16 38.85
N SER A 203 -18.08 17.11 39.78
CA SER A 203 -19.34 17.71 40.21
C SER A 203 -19.74 18.93 39.37
N ASP A 204 -18.82 19.50 38.59
CA ASP A 204 -19.08 20.60 37.68
C ASP A 204 -19.26 20.12 36.24
N ASN A 205 -20.50 20.17 35.75
CA ASN A 205 -20.82 19.84 34.36
C ASN A 205 -20.14 20.76 33.33
N ASN A 206 -19.65 21.94 33.74
CA ASN A 206 -18.88 22.85 32.89
C ASN A 206 -17.37 22.67 33.02
N ASN A 207 -16.89 21.70 33.81
CA ASN A 207 -15.48 21.39 33.87
C ASN A 207 -14.95 21.06 32.46
N THR A 208 -13.84 21.69 32.09
CA THR A 208 -13.15 21.44 30.82
C THR A 208 -11.71 20.97 31.00
N ALA A 209 -11.27 20.77 32.25
CA ALA A 209 -9.91 20.38 32.60
C ALA A 209 -9.89 18.92 33.01
N TYR A 210 -8.91 18.16 32.51
CA TYR A 210 -8.77 16.72 32.78
C TYR A 210 -7.35 16.40 33.22
N VAL A 211 -7.23 15.35 34.04
CA VAL A 211 -5.97 14.83 34.58
C VAL A 211 -5.81 13.36 34.19
N SER A 212 -4.57 12.92 34.04
CA SER A 212 -4.26 11.52 33.76
C SER A 212 -4.25 10.73 35.07
N ASN A 213 -4.82 9.52 35.03
CA ASN A 213 -4.73 8.54 36.10
C ASN A 213 -3.48 7.66 35.99
N ALA A 214 -2.79 7.71 34.84
CA ALA A 214 -1.61 6.91 34.60
C ALA A 214 -0.41 7.44 35.40
N GLN A 215 0.30 6.53 36.07
CA GLN A 215 1.48 6.86 36.87
C GLN A 215 2.74 6.28 36.24
N TYR A 216 3.49 7.12 35.54
CA TYR A 216 4.79 6.76 34.98
C TYR A 216 5.66 8.01 34.81
N ASN A 217 6.98 7.84 34.80
CA ASN A 217 7.91 8.88 34.36
C ASN A 217 8.24 8.71 32.88
N THR A 218 8.45 7.47 32.46
CA THR A 218 8.62 7.06 31.07
C THR A 218 7.88 5.74 30.83
N VAL A 219 7.50 5.51 29.57
CA VAL A 219 6.88 4.29 29.08
C VAL A 219 7.66 3.80 27.87
N ASP A 220 8.03 2.52 27.88
CA ASP A 220 8.67 1.89 26.73
C ASP A 220 7.61 1.57 25.68
N GLN A 221 7.88 1.98 24.45
CA GLN A 221 6.97 1.80 23.33
C GLN A 221 7.69 1.13 22.19
N GLU A 222 6.99 0.20 21.56
CA GLU A 222 7.44 -0.54 20.40
C GLU A 222 6.35 -0.45 19.33
N TYR A 223 6.76 -0.15 18.12
CA TYR A 223 5.92 -0.14 16.95
C TYR A 223 6.57 -0.99 15.87
N PHE A 224 5.80 -1.96 15.41
CA PHE A 224 6.23 -2.88 14.38
C PHE A 224 5.26 -2.83 13.20
N LYS A 225 5.78 -2.52 12.01
CA LYS A 225 5.02 -2.48 10.77
C LYS A 225 5.67 -3.38 9.74
N ARG A 226 4.92 -4.42 9.34
CA ARG A 226 5.28 -5.28 8.22
C ARG A 226 4.27 -5.12 7.10
N THR A 227 4.74 -4.82 5.90
CA THR A 227 3.94 -4.90 4.68
C THR A 227 4.46 -6.05 3.82
N ASN A 228 3.57 -6.71 3.08
CA ASN A 228 3.94 -7.76 2.15
C ASN A 228 3.12 -7.63 0.86
N GLY A 229 3.63 -8.21 -0.22
CA GLY A 229 2.93 -8.37 -1.48
C GLY A 229 3.62 -7.67 -2.65
N TYR A 230 3.07 -7.90 -3.84
CA TYR A 230 3.68 -7.43 -5.08
C TYR A 230 2.60 -6.88 -6.03
N ASN A 231 2.98 -5.88 -6.83
CA ASN A 231 2.24 -5.49 -8.02
C ASN A 231 2.97 -6.04 -9.24
N SER A 232 2.24 -6.67 -10.15
CA SER A 232 2.82 -7.33 -11.32
C SER A 232 2.07 -6.97 -12.59
N LYS A 233 2.80 -6.96 -13.69
CA LYS A 233 2.31 -6.66 -15.03
C LYS A 233 2.47 -7.89 -15.91
N LEU A 234 1.37 -8.31 -16.52
CA LEU A 234 1.35 -9.33 -17.57
C LEU A 234 1.14 -8.65 -18.91
N THR A 235 2.08 -8.85 -19.82
CA THR A 235 2.05 -8.34 -21.18
C THR A 235 1.97 -9.51 -22.15
N MET A 236 0.93 -9.53 -22.97
CA MET A 236 0.85 -10.37 -24.15
C MET A 236 0.97 -9.49 -25.38
N ASN A 237 1.78 -9.88 -26.33
CA ASN A 237 2.03 -9.08 -27.52
C ASN A 237 2.10 -9.94 -28.78
N PHE A 238 1.58 -9.38 -29.86
CA PHE A 238 1.78 -9.82 -31.23
C PHE A 238 2.37 -8.63 -31.98
N SER A 239 3.43 -8.87 -32.75
CA SER A 239 3.98 -7.85 -33.65
C SER A 239 4.45 -8.47 -34.96
N GLY A 240 4.64 -7.63 -35.96
CA GLY A 240 5.22 -8.00 -37.23
C GLY A 240 6.18 -6.96 -37.78
N GLN A 241 7.13 -7.44 -38.57
CA GLN A 241 8.01 -6.62 -39.40
C GLN A 241 7.44 -6.58 -40.82
N TYR A 242 6.98 -5.41 -41.22
CA TYR A 242 6.58 -5.11 -42.59
C TYR A 242 7.75 -4.53 -43.38
N GLN A 243 8.08 -5.19 -44.48
CA GLN A 243 9.26 -4.95 -45.30
C GLN A 243 10.52 -4.92 -44.43
N GLN A 244 11.37 -3.91 -44.57
CA GLN A 244 12.64 -3.84 -43.85
C GLN A 244 12.62 -2.89 -42.64
N ASN A 245 11.70 -1.92 -42.61
CA ASN A 245 11.84 -0.75 -41.74
C ASN A 245 10.69 -0.54 -40.76
N LEU A 246 9.54 -1.20 -40.98
CA LEU A 246 8.34 -0.95 -40.19
C LEU A 246 8.07 -2.12 -39.24
N PHE A 247 8.04 -1.82 -37.94
CA PHE A 247 7.73 -2.74 -36.87
C PHE A 247 6.41 -2.30 -36.24
N ILE A 248 5.43 -3.20 -36.17
CA ILE A 248 4.06 -2.91 -35.67
C ILE A 248 3.67 -4.02 -34.71
#